data_AF-A0A1Y5T7J9-F1
#
_entry.id   AF-A0A1Y5T7J9-F1
#
_cell.length_a   1.000
_cell.length_b   1.000
_cell.length_c   1.000
_cell.angle_alpha   90.00
_cell.angle_beta   90.00
_cell.angle_gamma   90.00
#
_symmetry.space_group_name_H-M   'P 1'
#
loop_
_entity.id
_entity.type
_entity.pdbx_description
1 polymer ?
#
loop_
_entity_poly.entity_id
_entity_poly.type
_entity_poly.pdbx_seq_one_letter_code
_entity_poly.pdbx_strand_id
1 'polypeptide(L)'
;MVEQQEFVPGMVIVQFKDASRAQETIRILEQYEEITFDRMLFDDDALRIGLFTVPQGQEQAYVEKIGQMDNVDIAELNGIGSFN
;
A
#
# COMPACT_ATOMS: atom_id res chain seq x y z
N MET A 1 -5.73 -0.79 28.39
CA MET A 1 -6.11 -1.84 27.42
C MET A 1 -5.43 -1.46 26.13
N VAL A 2 -4.61 -2.34 25.55
CA VAL A 2 -3.98 -2.05 24.25
C VAL A 2 -5.01 -2.44 23.20
N GLU A 3 -5.54 -1.47 22.45
CA GLU A 3 -6.35 -1.76 21.27
C GLU A 3 -5.46 -2.56 20.32
N GLN A 4 -5.80 -3.83 20.12
CA GLN A 4 -5.16 -4.62 19.08
C GLN A 4 -5.64 -3.99 17.77
N GLN A 5 -4.76 -3.26 17.09
CA GLN A 5 -5.00 -2.84 15.72
C GLN A 5 -5.23 -4.11 14.91
N GLU A 6 -6.47 -4.37 14.53
CA GLU A 6 -6.80 -5.49 13.65
C GLU A 6 -6.33 -5.10 12.25
N PHE A 7 -5.40 -5.85 11.67
CA PHE A 7 -4.95 -5.63 10.30
C PHE A 7 -5.67 -6.57 9.36
N VAL A 8 -5.94 -6.12 8.13
CA VAL A 8 -6.41 -6.99 7.05
C VAL A 8 -5.23 -7.82 6.56
N PRO A 9 -5.21 -9.15 6.79
CA PRO A 9 -4.07 -9.97 6.42
C PRO A 9 -3.86 -9.98 4.90
N GLY A 10 -2.61 -9.90 4.48
CA GLY A 10 -2.20 -9.87 3.08
C GLY A 10 -2.46 -8.53 2.38
N MET A 11 -2.70 -7.43 3.10
CA MET A 11 -3.01 -6.13 2.49
C MET A 11 -2.06 -5.02 2.93
N VAL A 12 -1.51 -4.32 1.94
CA VAL A 12 -0.62 -3.17 2.10
C VAL A 12 -1.26 -1.94 1.46
N ILE A 13 -1.26 -0.84 2.19
CA ILE A 13 -1.67 0.48 1.73
C ILE A 13 -0.43 1.24 1.28
N VAL A 14 -0.50 1.91 0.14
CA VAL A 14 0.61 2.67 -0.43
C VAL A 14 0.12 4.05 -0.83
N GLN A 15 0.66 5.10 -0.21
CA GLN A 15 0.49 6.47 -0.64
C GLN A 15 1.58 6.84 -1.64
N PHE A 16 1.20 7.39 -2.79
CA PHE A 16 2.16 7.85 -3.80
C PHE A 16 2.50 9.33 -3.63
N LYS A 17 3.78 9.68 -3.82
CA LYS A 17 4.24 11.09 -3.81
C LYS A 17 3.70 11.88 -4.98
N ASP A 18 3.69 11.25 -6.17
CA ASP A 18 3.23 11.86 -7.41
C ASP A 18 2.16 10.97 -8.08
N ALA A 19 0.96 11.53 -8.18
CA ALA A 19 -0.20 10.93 -8.82
C ALA A 19 0.03 10.55 -10.29
N SER A 20 0.87 11.31 -11.01
CA SER A 20 1.17 11.07 -12.43
C SER A 20 2.10 9.85 -12.62
N ARG A 21 2.93 9.56 -11.61
CA ARG A 21 3.86 8.41 -11.59
C ARG A 21 3.29 7.17 -10.91
N ALA A 22 2.16 7.29 -10.21
CA ALA A 22 1.52 6.19 -9.50
C ALA A 22 1.27 4.96 -10.41
N GLN A 23 0.81 5.19 -11.64
CA GLN A 23 0.59 4.09 -12.60
C GLN A 23 1.88 3.36 -12.99
N GLU A 24 3.01 4.07 -13.09
CA GLU A 24 4.29 3.44 -13.36
C GLU A 24 4.73 2.59 -12.17
N THR A 25 4.60 3.11 -10.96
CA THR A 25 4.91 2.38 -9.72
C THR A 25 4.05 1.12 -9.57
N ILE A 26 2.75 1.21 -9.85
CA ILE A 26 1.85 0.05 -9.85
C ILE A 26 2.31 -1.00 -10.86
N ARG A 27 2.62 -0.61 -12.09
CA ARG A 27 3.10 -1.55 -13.12
C ARG A 27 4.40 -2.24 -12.72
N ILE A 28 5.31 -1.54 -12.05
CA ILE A 28 6.53 -2.15 -11.51
C ILE A 28 6.19 -3.17 -10.43
N LEU A 29 5.24 -2.86 -9.55
CA LEU A 29 4.81 -3.76 -8.48
C LEU A 29 4.09 -5.01 -9.03
N GLU A 30 3.28 -4.86 -10.07
CA GLU A 30 2.61 -5.97 -10.75
C GLU A 30 3.57 -6.90 -11.53
N GLN A 31 4.85 -6.53 -11.69
CA GLN A 31 5.87 -7.45 -12.22
C GLN A 31 6.26 -8.54 -11.20
N TYR A 32 5.95 -8.34 -9.91
CA TYR A 32 6.09 -9.37 -8.90
C TYR A 32 4.81 -10.21 -8.90
N GLU A 33 4.89 -11.49 -9.30
CA GLU A 33 3.73 -12.38 -9.46
C GLU A 33 2.87 -12.53 -8.19
N GLU A 34 3.47 -12.25 -7.04
CA GLU A 34 2.86 -12.36 -5.72
C GLU A 34 2.18 -11.08 -5.23
N ILE A 35 2.38 -9.94 -5.93
CA ILE A 35 1.71 -8.68 -5.63
C ILE A 35 0.55 -8.49 -6.61
N THR A 36 -0.65 -8.23 -6.09
CA THR A 36 -1.81 -7.86 -6.89
C THR A 36 -2.24 -6.45 -6.52
N PHE A 37 -2.41 -5.59 -7.52
CA PHE A 37 -3.04 -4.29 -7.31
C PHE A 37 -4.57 -4.46 -7.24
N ASP A 38 -5.19 -4.01 -6.14
CA ASP A 38 -6.63 -4.14 -5.95
C ASP A 38 -7.39 -2.93 -6.48
N ARG A 39 -7.09 -1.74 -5.94
CA ARG A 39 -7.77 -0.50 -6.30
C ARG A 39 -7.00 0.73 -5.87
N MET A 40 -7.39 1.86 -6.47
CA MET A 40 -6.97 3.19 -6.06
C MET A 40 -8.09 3.85 -5.25
N LEU A 41 -7.74 4.35 -4.07
CA LEU A 41 -8.54 5.30 -3.32
C LEU A 41 -8.05 6.71 -3.68
N PHE A 42 -8.99 7.61 -3.91
CA PHE A 42 -8.71 9.01 -4.20
C PHE A 42 -9.16 9.83 -3.00
N ASP A 43 -8.26 10.63 -2.44
CA ASP A 43 -8.65 11.72 -1.56
C ASP A 43 -8.80 13.01 -2.38
N ASP A 44 -9.68 13.91 -1.93
CA ASP A 44 -10.07 15.14 -2.63
C ASP A 44 -8.86 16.08 -2.89
N ASP A 45 -7.75 15.89 -2.16
CA ASP A 45 -6.52 16.67 -2.23
C ASP A 45 -5.41 16.07 -3.14
N ALA A 46 -5.76 15.18 -4.08
CA ALA A 46 -4.84 14.56 -5.05
C ALA A 46 -3.86 13.51 -4.49
N LEU A 47 -4.04 13.08 -3.24
CA LEU A 47 -3.39 11.87 -2.73
C LEU A 47 -3.99 10.64 -3.40
N ARG A 48 -3.12 9.86 -4.05
CA ARG A 48 -3.48 8.56 -4.62
C ARG A 48 -3.00 7.48 -3.66
N ILE A 49 -3.94 6.79 -3.05
CA ILE A 49 -3.66 5.66 -2.18
C ILE A 49 -3.96 4.38 -2.97
N GLY A 50 -2.95 3.54 -3.16
CA GLY A 50 -3.08 2.21 -3.76
C GLY A 50 -3.26 1.14 -2.70
N LEU A 51 -4.20 0.23 -2.92
CA LEU A 51 -4.31 -1.00 -2.14
C LEU A 51 -3.68 -2.15 -2.92
N PHE A 52 -2.81 -2.90 -2.24
CA PHE A 52 -2.13 -4.05 -2.79
C PHE A 52 -2.34 -5.28 -1.92
N THR A 53 -2.68 -6.38 -2.56
CA THR A 53 -2.66 -7.70 -1.96
C THR A 53 -1.26 -8.30 -2.11
N VAL A 54 -0.72 -8.85 -1.03
CA VAL A 54 0.60 -9.49 -0.93
C VAL A 54 0.47 -10.83 -0.18
N PRO A 55 1.47 -11.72 -0.24
CA PRO A 55 1.42 -12.98 0.51
C PRO A 55 1.23 -12.76 2.01
N GLN A 56 0.27 -13.49 2.59
CA GLN A 56 0.01 -13.42 4.03
C GLN A 56 1.25 -13.84 4.84
N GLY A 57 1.54 -13.11 5.91
CA GLY A 57 2.73 -13.28 6.74
C GLY A 57 3.99 -12.64 6.19
N GLN A 58 3.93 -11.99 5.03
CA GLN A 58 5.05 -11.23 4.43
C GLN A 58 4.75 -9.73 4.29
N GLU A 59 3.63 -9.25 4.82
CA GLU A 59 3.15 -7.88 4.63
C GLU A 59 4.19 -6.85 5.09
N GLN A 60 4.84 -7.10 6.24
CA GLN A 60 5.88 -6.21 6.76
C GLN A 60 7.10 -6.12 5.83
N ALA A 61 7.52 -7.23 5.23
CA ALA A 61 8.63 -7.24 4.28
C ALA A 61 8.26 -6.47 2.99
N TYR A 62 7.00 -6.59 2.56
CA TYR A 62 6.48 -5.83 1.43
C TYR A 62 6.34 -4.34 1.74
N VAL A 63 5.91 -3.96 2.94
CA VAL A 63 5.91 -2.57 3.40
C VAL A 63 7.30 -1.96 3.30
N GLU A 64 8.32 -2.64 3.82
CA GLU A 64 9.71 -2.16 3.76
C GLU A 64 10.22 -2.03 2.32
N LYS A 65 9.93 -3.03 1.46
CA LYS A 65 10.36 -3.04 0.06
C LYS A 65 9.66 -1.94 -0.75
N ILE A 66 8.34 -1.80 -0.60
CA ILE A 66 7.53 -0.83 -1.34
C ILE A 66 7.85 0.59 -0.85
N GLY A 67 8.04 0.79 0.46
CA GLY A 67 8.41 2.08 1.05
C GLY A 67 9.75 2.64 0.59
N GLN A 68 10.64 1.80 0.04
CA GLN A 68 11.90 2.24 -0.55
C GLN A 68 11.78 2.73 -1.99
N MET A 69 10.61 2.60 -2.62
CA MET A 69 10.41 3.04 -4.01
C MET A 69 10.37 4.57 -4.10
N ASP A 70 11.00 5.12 -5.14
CA ASP A 70 11.16 6.56 -5.33
C ASP A 70 9.84 7.34 -5.24
N ASN A 71 8.77 6.82 -5.87
CA ASN A 71 7.46 7.46 -5.92
C ASN A 71 6.50 7.05 -4.77
N VAL A 72 6.98 6.30 -3.78
CA VAL A 72 6.19 5.94 -2.60
C VAL A 72 6.49 6.91 -1.46
N ASP A 73 5.43 7.47 -0.88
CA ASP A 73 5.48 8.37 0.26
C ASP A 73 5.35 7.58 1.56
N ILE A 74 4.28 6.77 1.65
CA ILE A 74 3.99 5.90 2.78
C ILE A 74 3.65 4.51 2.25
N ALA A 75 4.16 3.48 2.89
CA ALA A 75 3.67 2.11 2.76
C ALA A 75 3.37 1.59 4.17
N GLU A 76 2.20 1.01 4.38
CA GLU A 76 1.78 0.54 5.69
C GLU A 76 0.84 -0.66 5.61
N LEU A 77 0.70 -1.37 6.72
CA LEU A 77 -0.26 -2.44 6.86
C LEU A 77 -1.67 -1.84 6.90
N ASN A 78 -2.64 -2.46 6.21
CA ASN A 78 -4.02 -2.00 6.28
C ASN A 78 -4.63 -2.31 7.66
N GLY A 79 -4.57 -1.34 8.57
CA GLY A 79 -5.23 -1.40 9.87
C GLY A 79 -6.72 -1.04 9.76
N ILE A 80 -7.58 -1.84 10.37
CA ILE A 80 -8.99 -1.51 10.59
C ILE A 80 -9.03 -0.26 11.48
N GLY A 81 -9.34 0.89 10.87
CA GLY A 81 -9.39 2.19 11.55
C GLY A 81 -8.26 3.17 11.22
N SER A 82 -7.36 2.88 10.28
CA SER A 82 -6.21 3.75 9.92
C SER A 82 -6.56 5.07 9.21
N PHE A 83 -7.84 5.43 9.07
CA PHE A 83 -8.27 6.74 8.57
C PHE A 83 -9.06 7.47 9.67
N ASN A 84 -8.36 8.27 10.47
CA ASN A 84 -8.91 9.30 11.35
C ASN A 84 -7.98 10.52 11.35
#